data_AF-A0A8B7E7Q6-F1
#
_entry.id   AF-A0A8B7E7Q6-F1
#
_cell.length_a   1.000
_cell.length_b   1.000
_cell.length_c   1.000
_cell.angle_alpha   90.00
_cell.angle_beta   90.00
_cell.angle_gamma   90.00
#
_symmetry.space_group_name_H-M   'P 1'
#
loop_
_entity.id
_entity.type
_entity.pdbx_description
1 polymer ?
#
loop_
_entity_poly.entity_id
_entity_poly.type
_entity_poly.pdbx_seq_one_letter_code
_entity_poly.pdbx_strand_id
1 'polypeptide(L)' 'LGKTHKDAASVRTSNSIPAACGLYYFEIKIISKGRDGYIGIGLCTQSVNMNKLPGWEKDSYGYHADDGHSFCTSGAGEVY' A
#
# COMPACT_ATOMS: atom_id res chain seq x y z
N LEU A 1 -15.58 -6.81 11.49
CA LEU A 1 -14.30 -6.12 11.72
C LEU A 1 -13.27 -6.64 10.74
N GLY A 2 -12.65 -5.73 9.99
CA GLY A 2 -11.52 -6.02 9.08
C GLY A 2 -11.89 -6.53 7.68
N LYS A 3 -13.15 -6.37 7.25
CA LYS A 3 -13.63 -6.91 5.96
C LYS A 3 -14.08 -5.84 4.97
N THR A 4 -14.27 -4.62 5.44
CA THR A 4 -14.77 -3.53 4.61
C THR A 4 -13.65 -2.54 4.35
N HIS A 5 -13.75 -1.77 3.26
CA HIS A 5 -12.80 -0.69 2.98
C HIS A 5 -12.72 0.36 4.10
N LYS A 6 -13.73 0.43 4.99
CA LYS A 6 -13.73 1.33 6.16
C LYS A 6 -12.81 0.85 7.28
N ASP A 7 -12.45 -0.43 7.27
CA ASP A 7 -11.55 -1.03 8.25
C ASP A 7 -10.07 -0.94 7.78
N ALA A 8 -9.81 -0.41 6.58
CA ALA A 8 -8.47 -0.29 6.04
C ALA A 8 -7.67 0.79 6.78
N ALA A 9 -6.41 0.50 7.04
CA ALA A 9 -5.47 1.44 7.63
C ALA A 9 -4.09 1.25 7.01
N SER A 10 -3.37 2.34 6.85
CA SER A 10 -2.00 2.37 6.35
C SER A 10 -1.11 3.17 7.29
N VAL A 11 0.19 2.95 7.18
CA VAL A 11 1.24 3.76 7.81
C VAL A 11 2.27 4.15 6.76
N ARG A 12 2.92 5.30 6.94
CA ARG A 12 4.04 5.76 6.10
C ARG A 12 5.30 5.90 6.94
N THR A 13 6.44 5.85 6.26
CA THR A 13 7.72 6.26 6.84
C THR A 13 7.66 7.71 7.31
N SER A 14 8.50 8.07 8.28
CA SER A 14 8.57 9.42 8.83
C SER A 14 9.11 10.45 7.82
N ASN A 15 9.88 9.99 6.83
CA ASN A 15 10.51 10.82 5.82
C ASN A 15 10.19 10.26 4.42
N SER A 16 10.14 11.15 3.43
CA SER A 16 10.06 10.76 2.03
C SER A 16 11.39 10.16 1.55
N ILE A 17 11.30 9.40 0.46
CA ILE A 17 12.47 8.89 -0.26
C ILE A 17 13.23 10.08 -0.86
N PRO A 18 14.50 10.32 -0.49
CA PRO A 18 15.29 11.42 -1.07
C PRO A 18 15.54 11.18 -2.56
N ALA A 19 15.33 12.19 -3.40
CA ALA A 19 15.63 12.11 -4.83
C ALA A 19 17.12 11.79 -5.09
N ALA A 20 18.01 12.20 -4.19
CA ALA A 20 19.44 11.92 -4.26
C ALA A 20 19.79 10.42 -4.16
N CYS A 21 18.87 9.54 -3.71
CA CYS A 21 19.10 8.10 -3.72
C CYS A 21 19.27 7.56 -5.15
N GLY A 22 18.63 8.17 -6.15
CA GLY A 22 18.55 7.66 -7.53
C GLY A 22 17.73 6.37 -7.63
N LEU A 23 18.21 5.30 -7.01
CA LEU A 23 17.50 4.03 -6.83
C LEU A 23 17.23 3.81 -5.33
N TYR A 24 15.96 3.60 -4.99
CA TYR A 24 15.55 3.29 -3.63
C TYR A 24 15.00 1.87 -3.55
N TYR A 25 15.33 1.18 -2.46
CA TYR A 25 14.89 -0.18 -2.21
C TYR A 25 14.54 -0.34 -0.73
N PHE A 26 13.47 -1.07 -0.47
CA PHE A 26 13.06 -1.47 0.87
C PHE A 26 12.41 -2.85 0.82
N GLU A 27 12.46 -3.56 1.94
CA GLU A 27 11.87 -4.90 2.08
C GLU A 27 10.83 -4.90 3.20
N ILE A 28 9.79 -5.71 3.01
CA ILE A 28 8.77 -5.97 4.01
C ILE A 28 8.67 -7.48 4.19
N LYS A 29 8.87 -7.95 5.43
CA LYS A 29 8.64 -9.35 5.81
C LYS A 29 7.28 -9.48 6.48
N ILE A 30 6.38 -10.25 5.88
CA ILE A 30 5.10 -10.59 6.50
C ILE A 30 5.33 -11.64 7.58
N ILE A 31 5.20 -11.23 8.84
CA ILE A 31 5.33 -12.13 10.00
C ILE A 31 4.08 -13.00 10.17
N SER A 32 2.90 -12.43 9.88
CA SER A 32 1.62 -13.11 9.89
C SER A 32 0.67 -12.42 8.91
N LYS A 33 -0.07 -13.20 8.11
CA LYS A 33 -1.12 -12.66 7.24
C LYS A 33 -2.38 -12.23 8.01
N GLY A 34 -2.46 -12.55 9.31
CA GLY A 34 -3.70 -12.37 10.07
C GLY A 34 -4.83 -13.26 9.53
N ARG A 35 -6.06 -12.74 9.54
CA ARG A 35 -7.25 -13.49 9.13
C ARG A 35 -7.34 -13.62 7.60
N ASP A 36 -7.42 -12.49 6.91
CA ASP A 36 -7.77 -12.45 5.49
C ASP A 36 -6.56 -12.11 4.58
N GLY A 37 -5.47 -11.58 5.14
CA GLY A 37 -4.26 -11.29 4.35
C GLY A 37 -4.31 -10.03 3.50
N TYR A 38 -5.31 -9.15 3.71
CA TYR A 38 -5.44 -7.84 3.05
C TYR A 38 -4.29 -6.91 3.45
N ILE A 39 -3.16 -7.06 2.75
CA ILE A 39 -1.92 -6.37 3.03
C ILE A 39 -1.47 -5.74 1.72
N GLY A 40 -1.54 -4.41 1.67
CA GLY A 40 -0.97 -3.63 0.57
C GLY A 40 0.41 -3.08 0.95
N ILE A 41 1.37 -3.19 0.03
CA ILE A 41 2.72 -2.65 0.17
C ILE A 41 2.97 -1.70 -1.00
N GLY A 42 3.51 -0.50 -0.74
CA GLY A 42 3.83 0.41 -1.82
C GLY A 42 4.22 1.81 -1.38
N LEU A 43 3.90 2.79 -2.22
CA LEU A 43 4.35 4.17 -2.13
C LEU A 43 3.18 5.13 -2.19
N CYS A 44 3.31 6.29 -1.55
CA CYS A 44 2.34 7.36 -1.66
C CYS A 44 2.97 8.71 -1.33
N THR A 45 2.33 9.78 -1.79
CA THR A 45 2.68 11.15 -1.38
C THR A 45 2.14 11.46 0.01
N GLN A 46 2.57 12.59 0.60
CA GLN A 46 2.21 13.00 1.97
C GLN A 46 0.72 13.35 2.15
N SER A 47 0.01 13.72 1.09
CA SER A 47 -1.41 14.12 1.13
C SER A 47 -2.39 12.95 1.18
N VAL A 48 -1.93 11.72 0.89
CA VAL A 48 -2.80 10.52 0.81
C VAL A 48 -3.47 10.22 2.15
N ASN A 49 -4.76 9.86 2.09
CA ASN A 49 -5.56 9.41 3.23
C ASN A 49 -5.07 8.03 3.71
N MET A 50 -4.77 7.95 5.01
CA MET A 50 -4.21 6.74 5.63
C MET A 50 -5.27 5.70 6.03
N ASN A 51 -6.57 5.96 5.83
CA ASN A 51 -7.66 5.01 6.08
C ASN A 51 -8.01 4.16 4.83
N LYS A 52 -6.98 3.84 4.04
CA LYS A 52 -7.07 3.12 2.75
C LYS A 52 -5.81 2.27 2.59
N LEU A 53 -5.90 1.18 1.82
CA LEU A 53 -4.71 0.41 1.43
C LEU A 53 -3.90 1.16 0.36
N PRO A 54 -2.57 0.95 0.27
CA PRO A 54 -1.74 1.54 -0.78
C PRO A 54 -2.28 1.27 -2.17
N GLY A 55 -2.27 2.27 -3.06
CA GLY A 55 -2.78 2.16 -4.42
C GLY A 55 -4.23 2.58 -4.64
N TRP A 56 -5.07 2.61 -3.60
CA TRP A 56 -6.51 2.90 -3.75
C TRP A 56 -6.89 4.37 -3.93
N GLU A 57 -5.97 5.29 -3.67
CA GLU A 57 -6.20 6.73 -3.73
C GLU A 57 -5.25 7.40 -4.73
N LYS A 58 -5.62 8.58 -5.20
CA LYS A 58 -4.74 9.40 -6.03
C LYS A 58 -3.39 9.62 -5.36
N ASP A 59 -2.32 9.56 -6.14
CA ASP A 59 -0.93 9.69 -5.69
C ASP A 59 -0.47 8.56 -4.74
N SER A 60 -1.10 7.38 -4.84
CA SER A 60 -0.77 6.15 -4.12
C SER A 60 -0.63 4.98 -5.09
N TYR A 61 0.32 4.10 -4.83
CA TYR A 61 0.66 2.93 -5.63
C TYR A 61 0.89 1.75 -4.70
N GLY A 62 0.34 0.57 -5.00
CA GLY A 62 0.43 -0.58 -4.12
C GLY A 62 0.35 -1.92 -4.81
N TYR A 63 0.91 -2.93 -4.17
CA TYR A 63 0.77 -4.35 -4.49
C TYR A 63 0.07 -5.04 -3.33
N HIS A 64 -0.98 -5.82 -3.60
CA HIS A 64 -1.82 -6.43 -2.56
C HIS A 64 -1.57 -7.94 -2.50
N ALA A 65 -1.33 -8.44 -1.29
CA ALA A 65 -0.87 -9.81 -1.08
C ALA A 65 -1.99 -10.87 -1.14
N ASP A 66 -3.26 -10.47 -1.02
CA ASP A 66 -4.41 -11.36 -1.04
C ASP A 66 -4.81 -11.78 -2.45
N ASP A 67 -4.62 -10.91 -3.44
CA ASP A 67 -4.98 -11.15 -4.84
C ASP A 67 -3.78 -11.09 -5.79
N GLY A 68 -2.63 -10.60 -5.35
CA GLY A 68 -1.44 -10.43 -6.19
C GLY A 68 -1.58 -9.32 -7.24
N HIS A 69 -2.51 -8.39 -7.07
CA HIS A 69 -2.75 -7.32 -8.04
C HIS A 69 -1.94 -6.06 -7.72
N SER A 70 -1.69 -5.28 -8.77
CA SER A 70 -1.16 -3.92 -8.70
C SER A 70 -2.29 -2.90 -8.72
N PHE A 71 -2.19 -1.88 -7.86
CA PHE A 71 -3.17 -0.82 -7.71
C PHE A 71 -2.48 0.53 -7.96
N CYS A 72 -2.91 1.22 -9.00
CA CYS A 72 -2.31 2.47 -9.47
C CYS A 72 -3.34 3.59 -9.40
N THR A 73 -3.36 4.31 -8.28
CA THR A 73 -4.28 5.44 -8.05
C THR A 73 -5.78 5.10 -8.22
N SER A 74 -6.13 3.84 -8.01
CA SER A 74 -7.45 3.25 -8.30
C SER A 74 -7.77 2.15 -7.31
N GLY A 75 -9.04 2.03 -6.93
CA GLY A 75 -9.55 0.90 -6.14
C GLY A 75 -9.76 -0.38 -6.96
N ALA A 76 -9.59 -0.33 -8.29
CA ALA A 76 -9.58 -1.50 -9.15
C ALA A 76 -8.12 -1.92 -9.39
N GLY A 77 -7.80 -3.16 -9.01
CA GLY A 77 -6.48 -3.75 -9.19
C GLY A 77 -6.35 -4.42 -10.55
N GLU A 78 -5.11 -4.45 -11.05
CA GLU A 78 -4.73 -5.12 -12.29
C GLU A 78 -3.78 -6.28 -11.98
N VAL A 79 -3.92 -7.39 -12.71
CA VAL A 79 -3.01 -8.55 -12.55
C VAL A 79 -1.58 -8.11 -12.84
N TYR A 80 -0.65 -8.45 -11.93
CA TYR A 80 0.78 -8.17 -12.09
C TYR A 80 1.48 -9.19 -12.99
#